data_AF-A0A820R643-F1
#
_entry.id   AF-A0A820R643-F1
#
_cell.length_a   1.000
_cell.length_b   1.000
_cell.length_c   1.000
_cell.angle_alpha   90.00
_cell.angle_beta   90.00
_cell.angle_gamma   90.00
#
_symmetry.space_group_name_H-M   'P 1'
#
loop_
_entity.id
_entity.type
_entity.pdbx_description
1 polymer ?
#
loop_
_entity_poly.entity_id
_entity_poly.type
_entity_poly.pdbx_seq_one_letter_code
_entity_poly.pdbx_strand_id
1 'polypeptide(L)'
;MNINHDTILPSNEDIRNTFKDFQYTQMICYMDHFLDRKECRYHAYTYPSRMSYYQFTSNRFPGGYYPYVHFVSLYDEHAFEHELFLRIAQSFPLIQKLVLNNAKRQQYKQSYKSTNDNCHLSSIVEYSHLIELDVQWAHDDYIEEFLCDRKACFHKNIRLYVVDDALLRVTKHFTREDTRMNCTKVDNLLVWAERRSSKCFQEYFPSLKEDDAYISSFY
;
A
#
# COMPACT_ATOMS: atom_id res chain seq x y z
N MET A 1 -12.69 19.91 -13.51
CA MET A 1 -12.62 20.27 -14.95
C MET A 1 -13.63 19.38 -15.66
N ASN A 2 -14.62 19.92 -16.38
CA ASN A 2 -15.55 19.10 -17.17
C ASN A 2 -14.77 18.57 -18.39
N ILE A 3 -14.42 17.28 -18.39
CA ILE A 3 -13.83 16.65 -19.58
C ILE A 3 -14.94 16.55 -20.61
N ASN A 4 -14.88 17.38 -21.66
CA ASN A 4 -15.67 17.21 -22.87
C ASN A 4 -15.26 15.88 -23.52
N HIS A 5 -16.23 15.07 -23.94
CA HIS A 5 -15.98 13.79 -24.61
C HIS A 5 -15.24 13.93 -25.96
N ASP A 6 -15.07 15.16 -26.47
CA ASP A 6 -14.35 15.47 -27.72
C ASP A 6 -12.89 15.91 -27.53
N THR A 7 -12.38 15.93 -26.29
CA THR A 7 -10.97 16.27 -26.06
C THR A 7 -10.11 15.02 -26.26
N ILE A 8 -9.37 14.96 -27.36
CA ILE A 8 -8.39 13.89 -27.64
C ILE A 8 -7.31 13.96 -26.54
N LEU A 9 -7.32 12.98 -25.64
CA LEU A 9 -6.31 12.84 -24.60
C LEU A 9 -4.99 12.37 -25.21
N PRO A 10 -3.83 12.98 -24.87
CA PRO A 10 -2.54 12.52 -25.36
C PRO A 10 -2.29 11.07 -24.94
N SER A 11 -1.82 10.27 -25.89
CA SER A 11 -1.37 8.90 -25.67
C SER A 11 -0.01 8.86 -24.96
N ASN A 12 0.38 7.69 -24.45
CA ASN A 12 1.74 7.50 -23.91
C ASN A 12 2.83 7.84 -24.93
N GLU A 13 2.56 7.63 -26.23
CA GLU A 13 3.49 7.92 -27.31
C GLU A 13 3.62 9.43 -27.54
N ASP A 14 2.52 10.17 -27.47
CA ASP A 14 2.53 11.64 -27.57
C ASP A 14 3.37 12.27 -26.45
N ILE A 15 3.28 11.73 -25.25
CA ILE A 15 4.08 12.17 -24.11
C ILE A 15 5.55 11.86 -24.33
N ARG A 16 5.90 10.63 -24.74
CA ARG A 16 7.30 10.27 -25.04
C ARG A 16 7.88 11.17 -26.13
N ASN A 17 7.12 11.44 -27.18
CA ASN A 17 7.54 12.31 -28.28
C ASN A 17 7.79 13.77 -27.83
N THR A 18 7.12 14.23 -26.77
CA THR A 18 7.39 15.55 -26.17
C THR A 18 8.82 15.66 -25.62
N PHE A 19 9.42 14.54 -25.22
CA PHE A 19 10.76 14.48 -24.61
C PHE A 19 11.81 13.83 -25.50
N LYS A 20 11.54 13.59 -26.77
CA LYS A 20 12.46 12.91 -27.70
C LYS A 20 13.83 13.58 -27.83
N ASP A 21 13.87 14.90 -27.66
CA ASP A 21 15.09 15.71 -27.77
C ASP A 21 15.75 15.97 -26.40
N PHE A 22 15.19 15.41 -25.33
CA PHE A 22 15.73 15.54 -23.98
C PHE A 22 16.93 14.60 -23.81
N GLN A 23 18.05 15.13 -23.29
CA GLN A 23 19.32 14.38 -23.22
C GLN A 23 19.29 13.11 -22.35
N TYR A 24 18.25 12.94 -21.52
CA TYR A 24 18.04 11.74 -20.70
C TYR A 24 17.13 10.77 -21.44
N THR A 25 17.73 9.83 -22.16
CA THR A 25 17.08 8.96 -23.15
C THR A 25 16.16 7.87 -22.59
N GLN A 26 16.08 7.71 -21.26
CA GLN A 26 15.19 6.73 -20.63
C GLN A 26 14.12 7.44 -19.82
N MET A 27 12.94 7.57 -20.43
CA MET A 27 11.73 8.04 -19.77
C MET A 27 10.71 6.93 -19.61
N ILE A 28 10.15 6.85 -18.40
CA ILE A 28 9.03 5.97 -18.09
C ILE A 28 7.78 6.83 -18.10
N CYS A 29 6.84 6.50 -19.00
CA CYS A 29 5.57 7.20 -19.13
C CYS A 29 4.40 6.20 -19.08
N TYR A 30 3.37 6.55 -18.33
CA TYR A 30 2.08 5.86 -18.35
C TYR A 30 0.95 6.81 -17.94
N MET A 31 -0.28 6.38 -18.17
CA MET A 31 -1.48 7.16 -17.94
C MET A 31 -2.49 6.34 -17.14
N ASP A 32 -3.04 7.00 -16.12
CA ASP A 32 -4.16 6.52 -15.34
C ASP A 32 -5.44 7.23 -15.76
N HIS A 33 -6.51 6.46 -15.88
CA HIS A 33 -7.86 6.98 -16.08
C HIS A 33 -8.69 6.67 -14.85
N PHE A 34 -9.20 7.72 -14.23
CA PHE A 34 -10.11 7.67 -13.10
C PHE A 34 -11.49 8.11 -13.62
N LEU A 35 -12.30 7.14 -14.03
CA LEU A 35 -13.60 7.34 -14.67
C LEU A 35 -14.62 7.94 -13.71
N ASP A 36 -14.65 7.47 -12.47
CA ASP A 36 -15.58 7.97 -11.44
C ASP A 36 -15.29 9.43 -11.12
N ARG A 37 -14.00 9.82 -11.10
CA ARG A 37 -13.58 11.21 -10.90
C ARG A 37 -13.63 12.06 -12.15
N LYS A 38 -13.78 11.45 -13.34
CA LYS A 38 -13.57 12.12 -14.63
C LYS A 38 -12.22 12.83 -14.67
N GLU A 39 -11.17 12.13 -14.24
CA GLU A 39 -9.80 12.64 -14.18
C GLU A 39 -8.87 11.70 -14.94
N CYS A 40 -7.82 12.26 -15.55
CA CYS A 40 -6.71 11.51 -16.12
C CYS A 40 -5.43 11.99 -15.47
N ARG A 41 -4.55 11.06 -15.07
CA ARG A 41 -3.24 11.40 -14.53
C ARG A 41 -2.16 10.86 -15.43
N TYR A 42 -1.21 11.74 -15.74
CA TYR A 42 -0.05 11.43 -16.54
C TYR A 42 1.16 11.31 -15.65
N HIS A 43 1.88 10.21 -15.82
CA HIS A 43 3.08 9.90 -15.09
C HIS A 43 4.24 9.92 -16.08
N ALA A 44 5.25 10.75 -15.81
CA ALA A 44 6.44 10.87 -16.65
C ALA A 44 7.67 11.07 -15.76
N TYR A 45 8.63 10.16 -15.83
CA TYR A 45 9.82 10.17 -14.99
C TYR A 45 11.06 9.86 -15.81
N THR A 46 12.17 10.51 -15.47
CA THR A 46 13.50 10.11 -15.94
C THR A 46 13.97 8.85 -15.22
N TYR A 47 14.79 8.04 -15.89
CA TYR A 47 15.39 6.84 -15.32
C TYR A 47 16.93 6.88 -15.43
N PRO A 48 17.68 6.66 -14.33
CA PRO A 48 17.20 6.47 -12.96
C PRO A 48 16.69 7.79 -12.35
N SER A 49 15.53 7.72 -11.69
CA SER A 49 14.96 8.89 -10.99
C SER A 49 15.62 9.06 -9.62
N ARG A 50 15.93 10.31 -9.24
CA ARG A 50 16.36 10.67 -7.86
C ARG A 50 15.20 11.14 -6.98
N MET A 51 13.97 10.88 -7.40
CA MET A 51 12.78 11.27 -6.65
C MET A 51 12.70 10.47 -5.34
N SER A 52 12.29 11.14 -4.26
CA SER A 52 12.18 10.53 -2.93
C SER A 52 10.78 10.02 -2.59
N TYR A 53 9.78 10.38 -3.38
CA TYR A 53 8.39 10.02 -3.15
C TYR A 53 7.70 9.62 -4.46
N TYR A 54 6.74 8.70 -4.42
CA TYR A 54 5.97 8.28 -5.57
C TYR A 54 4.50 8.29 -5.18
N GLN A 55 3.77 9.30 -5.62
CA GLN A 55 2.40 9.53 -5.19
C GLN A 55 1.38 9.04 -6.21
N PHE A 56 0.29 8.50 -5.67
CA PHE A 56 -0.88 8.04 -6.41
C PHE A 56 -0.60 6.98 -7.46
N THR A 57 0.24 6.01 -7.11
CA THR A 57 0.50 4.83 -7.91
C THR A 57 -0.77 3.98 -8.02
N SER A 58 -1.14 3.57 -9.23
CA SER A 58 -2.33 2.77 -9.54
C SER A 58 -1.97 1.31 -9.89
N ASN A 59 -2.98 0.50 -10.24
CA ASN A 59 -2.77 -0.84 -10.80
C ASN A 59 -1.96 -0.85 -12.11
N ARG A 60 -1.92 0.27 -12.84
CA ARG A 60 -1.18 0.41 -14.11
C ARG A 60 0.30 0.66 -13.92
N PHE A 61 0.76 0.80 -12.68
CA PHE A 61 2.17 0.99 -12.38
C PHE A 61 3.02 -0.11 -13.04
N PRO A 62 3.94 0.23 -13.97
CA PRO A 62 4.65 -0.77 -14.76
C PRO A 62 5.74 -1.50 -13.97
N GLY A 63 6.04 -1.06 -12.76
CA GLY A 63 7.23 -1.50 -12.02
C GLY A 63 8.47 -0.69 -12.39
N GLY A 64 9.65 -1.20 -12.01
CA GLY A 64 10.94 -0.57 -12.29
C GLY A 64 11.89 -0.76 -11.12
N TYR A 65 12.95 0.05 -11.05
CA TYR A 65 13.86 0.09 -9.90
C TYR A 65 14.09 1.53 -9.47
N TYR A 66 13.63 1.89 -8.29
CA TYR A 66 13.62 3.25 -7.77
C TYR A 66 14.23 3.28 -6.35
N PRO A 67 15.58 3.20 -6.24
CA PRO A 67 16.24 3.03 -4.95
C PRO A 67 16.17 4.29 -4.08
N TYR A 68 15.87 5.44 -4.65
CA TYR A 68 15.79 6.72 -3.92
C TYR A 68 14.39 7.01 -3.39
N VAL A 69 13.37 6.23 -3.78
CA VAL A 69 12.00 6.44 -3.33
C VAL A 69 11.80 5.80 -1.95
N HIS A 70 11.45 6.64 -0.98
CA HIS A 70 11.22 6.23 0.41
C HIS A 70 9.75 6.37 0.82
N PHE A 71 8.94 7.07 0.03
CA PHE A 71 7.51 7.23 0.28
C PHE A 71 6.72 6.82 -0.95
N VAL A 72 5.75 5.92 -0.80
CA VAL A 72 4.80 5.57 -1.85
C VAL A 72 3.36 5.76 -1.35
N SER A 73 2.49 6.37 -2.16
CA SER A 73 1.04 6.35 -1.93
C SER A 73 0.32 5.67 -3.08
N LEU A 74 -0.62 4.78 -2.75
CA LEU A 74 -1.41 4.01 -3.71
C LEU A 74 -2.84 4.53 -3.75
N TYR A 75 -3.38 4.73 -4.96
CA TYR A 75 -4.78 5.06 -5.19
C TYR A 75 -5.26 4.52 -6.54
N ASP A 76 -6.42 3.86 -6.57
CA ASP A 76 -7.09 3.43 -7.80
C ASP A 76 -8.61 3.32 -7.55
N GLU A 77 -9.39 3.39 -8.62
CA GLU A 77 -10.83 3.13 -8.61
C GLU A 77 -11.13 1.61 -8.62
N HIS A 78 -10.14 0.80 -9.01
CA HIS A 78 -10.20 -0.66 -8.99
C HIS A 78 -9.50 -1.22 -7.76
N ALA A 79 -9.83 -2.44 -7.36
CA ALA A 79 -9.16 -3.12 -6.26
C ALA A 79 -7.66 -3.35 -6.54
N PHE A 80 -6.86 -3.41 -5.49
CA PHE A 80 -5.44 -3.77 -5.57
C PHE A 80 -5.25 -5.26 -5.30
N GLU A 81 -4.71 -5.98 -6.27
CA GLU A 81 -4.43 -7.40 -6.07
C GLU A 81 -3.01 -7.61 -5.51
N HIS A 82 -2.74 -8.80 -4.98
CA HIS A 82 -1.47 -9.13 -4.34
C HIS A 82 -0.24 -8.83 -5.23
N GLU A 83 -0.37 -9.07 -6.54
CA GLU A 83 0.69 -8.83 -7.52
C GLU A 83 1.16 -7.38 -7.55
N LEU A 84 0.27 -6.42 -7.24
CA LEU A 84 0.67 -5.02 -7.11
C LEU A 84 1.63 -4.85 -5.94
N PHE A 85 1.32 -5.40 -4.76
CA PHE A 85 2.18 -5.26 -3.57
C PHE A 85 3.57 -5.86 -3.79
N LEU A 86 3.65 -7.02 -4.47
CA LEU A 86 4.92 -7.60 -4.93
C LEU A 86 5.68 -6.63 -5.84
N ARG A 87 5.00 -6.06 -6.84
CA ARG A 87 5.60 -5.10 -7.77
C ARG A 87 6.10 -3.84 -7.05
N ILE A 88 5.35 -3.34 -6.07
CA ILE A 88 5.74 -2.20 -5.23
C ILE A 88 7.00 -2.55 -4.42
N ALA A 89 7.02 -3.67 -3.72
CA ALA A 89 8.19 -4.07 -2.91
C ALA A 89 9.46 -4.22 -3.76
N GLN A 90 9.35 -4.84 -4.94
CA GLN A 90 10.46 -5.00 -5.88
C GLN A 90 10.94 -3.65 -6.45
N SER A 91 10.01 -2.73 -6.70
CA SER A 91 10.32 -1.45 -7.33
C SER A 91 10.92 -0.43 -6.35
N PHE A 92 10.58 -0.55 -5.07
CA PHE A 92 10.92 0.40 -4.02
C PHE A 92 11.59 -0.31 -2.83
N PRO A 93 12.83 -0.83 -3.02
CA PRO A 93 13.49 -1.65 -2.00
C PRO A 93 13.75 -0.91 -0.69
N LEU A 94 13.88 0.43 -0.73
CA LEU A 94 14.15 1.28 0.43
C LEU A 94 12.90 2.06 0.89
N ILE A 95 11.69 1.56 0.59
CA ILE A 95 10.45 2.20 1.03
C ILE A 95 10.37 2.26 2.55
N GLN A 96 10.11 3.45 3.08
CA GLN A 96 9.95 3.74 4.51
C GLN A 96 8.50 4.01 4.87
N LYS A 97 7.75 4.66 3.98
CA LYS A 97 6.34 5.00 4.17
C LYS A 97 5.50 4.47 3.02
N LEU A 98 4.46 3.71 3.35
CA LEU A 98 3.48 3.22 2.39
C LEU A 98 2.07 3.66 2.83
N VAL A 99 1.35 4.36 1.95
CA VAL A 99 -0.01 4.83 2.18
C VAL A 99 -0.95 4.18 1.18
N LEU A 100 -2.03 3.56 1.64
CA LEU A 100 -3.06 2.94 0.81
C LEU A 100 -4.38 3.65 0.97
N ASN A 101 -4.90 4.16 -0.13
CA ASN A 101 -6.23 4.75 -0.21
C ASN A 101 -7.04 4.00 -1.26
N ASN A 102 -7.76 2.97 -0.83
CA ASN A 102 -8.60 2.17 -1.70
C ASN A 102 -9.66 1.42 -0.88
N ALA A 103 -10.92 1.79 -1.04
CA ALA A 103 -12.02 1.15 -0.32
C ALA A 103 -12.59 -0.09 -1.06
N LYS A 104 -12.07 -0.43 -2.25
CA LYS A 104 -12.55 -1.58 -3.01
C LYS A 104 -11.99 -2.86 -2.43
N ARG A 105 -12.83 -3.87 -2.33
CA ARG A 105 -12.48 -5.23 -1.89
C ARG A 105 -11.62 -5.94 -2.95
N GLN A 106 -10.64 -6.74 -2.52
CA GLN A 106 -9.86 -7.58 -3.44
C GLN A 106 -10.76 -8.60 -4.14
N GLN A 107 -10.55 -8.78 -5.45
CA GLN A 107 -11.30 -9.75 -6.23
C GLN A 107 -10.68 -11.14 -6.09
N TYR A 108 -9.34 -11.22 -6.10
CA TYR A 108 -8.59 -12.46 -6.07
C TYR A 108 -7.93 -12.62 -4.71
N LYS A 109 -8.72 -13.01 -3.71
CA LYS A 109 -8.15 -13.39 -2.42
C LYS A 109 -7.22 -14.57 -2.65
N GLN A 110 -5.96 -14.46 -2.24
CA GLN A 110 -5.08 -15.62 -2.12
C GLN A 110 -5.71 -16.63 -1.15
N SER A 111 -6.48 -17.56 -1.69
CA SER A 111 -7.02 -18.67 -0.92
C SER A 111 -5.97 -19.77 -0.94
N TYR A 112 -5.38 -20.07 0.23
CA TYR A 112 -4.42 -21.17 0.39
C TYR A 112 -5.02 -22.57 0.12
N LYS A 113 -6.27 -22.66 -0.34
CA LYS A 113 -6.89 -23.90 -0.79
C LYS A 113 -6.74 -24.03 -2.31
N SER A 114 -5.57 -24.45 -2.77
CA SER A 114 -5.49 -25.16 -4.05
C SER A 114 -4.48 -26.29 -3.95
N THR A 115 -4.98 -27.45 -3.55
CA THR A 115 -4.41 -28.73 -3.97
C THR A 115 -4.71 -28.89 -5.45
N ASN A 116 -3.65 -28.94 -6.25
CA ASN A 116 -3.58 -29.18 -7.69
C ASN A 116 -3.53 -27.94 -8.59
N ASP A 117 -2.57 -28.05 -9.51
CA ASP A 117 -2.39 -27.35 -10.78
C ASP A 117 -1.87 -25.90 -10.73
N ASN A 118 -0.53 -25.82 -10.83
CA ASN A 118 0.27 -24.82 -11.52
C ASN A 118 -0.07 -23.33 -11.34
N CYS A 119 0.85 -22.68 -10.60
CA CYS A 119 1.27 -21.29 -10.76
C CYS A 119 0.40 -20.19 -10.16
N HIS A 120 0.37 -20.09 -8.84
CA HIS A 120 0.48 -18.80 -8.17
C HIS A 120 1.37 -18.99 -6.93
N LEU A 121 2.66 -18.69 -7.09
CA LEU A 121 3.58 -18.57 -5.96
C LEU A 121 2.99 -17.53 -5.00
N SER A 122 2.47 -17.99 -3.86
CA SER A 122 2.16 -17.19 -2.68
C SER A 122 3.45 -16.64 -2.10
N SER A 123 4.10 -15.73 -2.83
CA SER A 123 5.32 -15.08 -2.38
C SER A 123 4.98 -14.12 -1.26
N ILE A 124 5.60 -14.31 -0.10
CA ILE A 124 5.53 -13.32 0.98
C ILE A 124 6.15 -12.03 0.46
N VAL A 125 5.42 -10.92 0.59
CA VAL A 125 5.92 -9.59 0.24
C VAL A 125 6.78 -9.07 1.37
N GLU A 126 8.07 -8.84 1.11
CA GLU A 126 8.98 -8.29 2.12
C GLU A 126 9.14 -6.77 1.97
N TYR A 127 8.96 -6.06 3.09
CA TYR A 127 9.12 -4.63 3.22
C TYR A 127 10.17 -4.31 4.30
N SER A 128 11.44 -4.62 4.02
CA SER A 128 12.53 -4.60 5.02
C SER A 128 12.84 -3.20 5.56
N HIS A 129 12.46 -2.12 4.87
CA HIS A 129 12.75 -0.75 5.29
C HIS A 129 11.51 0.04 5.74
N LEU A 130 10.34 -0.60 5.71
CA LEU A 130 9.10 0.07 6.07
C LEU A 130 9.11 0.40 7.57
N ILE A 131 8.70 1.62 7.89
CA ILE A 131 8.56 2.13 9.26
C ILE A 131 7.19 2.78 9.48
N GLU A 132 6.44 3.03 8.40
CA GLU A 132 5.12 3.66 8.45
C GLU A 132 4.19 3.03 7.42
N LEU A 133 3.09 2.46 7.91
CA LEU A 133 2.02 1.90 7.08
C LEU A 133 0.72 2.62 7.41
N ASP A 134 0.15 3.30 6.41
CA ASP A 134 -1.12 3.97 6.52
C ASP A 134 -2.18 3.28 5.65
N VAL A 135 -3.14 2.65 6.31
CA VAL A 135 -4.25 1.88 5.72
C VAL A 135 -5.60 2.37 6.28
N GLN A 136 -5.65 3.58 6.83
CA GLN A 136 -6.86 4.12 7.47
C GLN A 136 -8.07 4.20 6.51
N TRP A 137 -7.83 4.44 5.22
CA TRP A 137 -8.90 4.54 4.20
C TRP A 137 -8.86 3.36 3.23
N ALA A 138 -8.29 2.24 3.69
CA ALA A 138 -8.18 1.01 2.93
C ALA A 138 -9.28 0.03 3.34
N HIS A 139 -9.73 -0.81 2.40
CA HIS A 139 -10.57 -1.96 2.70
C HIS A 139 -9.84 -2.98 3.61
N ASP A 140 -10.58 -3.71 4.44
CA ASP A 140 -10.08 -4.73 5.38
C ASP A 140 -9.14 -5.75 4.76
N ASP A 141 -9.40 -6.13 3.50
CA ASP A 141 -8.56 -7.07 2.74
C ASP A 141 -7.09 -6.60 2.66
N TYR A 142 -6.83 -5.30 2.55
CA TYR A 142 -5.47 -4.76 2.51
C TYR A 142 -4.83 -4.78 3.90
N ILE A 143 -5.61 -4.50 4.95
CA ILE A 143 -5.13 -4.61 6.33
C ILE A 143 -4.74 -6.06 6.61
N GLU A 144 -5.56 -7.03 6.18
CA GLU A 144 -5.24 -8.46 6.23
C GLU A 144 -3.98 -8.80 5.42
N GLU A 145 -3.80 -8.19 4.25
CA GLU A 145 -2.61 -8.39 3.40
C GLU A 145 -1.30 -8.08 4.14
N PHE A 146 -1.27 -6.98 4.89
CA PHE A 146 -0.08 -6.58 5.64
C PHE A 146 0.03 -7.25 7.00
N LEU A 147 -1.08 -7.45 7.72
CA LEU A 147 -1.01 -8.04 9.05
C LEU A 147 -0.84 -9.56 9.01
N CYS A 148 -1.28 -10.25 7.95
CA CYS A 148 -1.07 -11.69 7.83
C CYS A 148 0.41 -12.01 7.54
N ASP A 149 1.03 -12.77 8.43
CA ASP A 149 2.44 -13.15 8.39
C ASP A 149 2.82 -14.08 7.22
N ARG A 150 1.83 -14.72 6.61
CA ARG A 150 2.00 -15.55 5.41
C ARG A 150 1.94 -14.75 4.10
N LYS A 151 1.57 -13.47 4.18
CA LYS A 151 1.39 -12.60 3.01
C LYS A 151 2.41 -11.48 2.96
N ALA A 152 2.73 -10.89 4.11
CA ALA A 152 3.70 -9.82 4.20
C ALA A 152 4.65 -10.02 5.38
N CYS A 153 5.85 -9.45 5.26
CA CYS A 153 6.79 -9.33 6.36
C CYS A 153 7.42 -7.94 6.33
N PHE A 154 7.48 -7.29 7.48
CA PHE A 154 8.24 -6.06 7.70
C PHE A 154 9.15 -6.22 8.91
N HIS A 155 10.07 -5.27 9.10
CA HIS A 155 10.88 -5.17 10.31
C HIS A 155 10.06 -4.67 11.52
N LYS A 156 10.68 -4.69 12.71
CA LYS A 156 10.12 -4.08 13.93
C LYS A 156 10.03 -2.56 13.80
N ASN A 157 9.25 -1.95 14.70
CA ASN A 157 9.08 -0.51 14.84
C ASN A 157 8.22 0.11 13.72
N ILE A 158 7.11 -0.55 13.41
CA ILE A 158 6.13 -0.04 12.45
C ILE A 158 5.13 0.87 13.15
N ARG A 159 4.97 2.07 12.60
CA ARG A 159 3.85 2.94 12.90
C ARG A 159 2.68 2.58 12.00
N LEU A 160 1.60 2.08 12.58
CA LEU A 160 0.41 1.62 11.87
C LEU A 160 -0.73 2.62 12.05
N TYR A 161 -1.22 3.20 10.95
CA TYR A 161 -2.44 4.01 10.90
C TYR A 161 -3.55 3.16 10.31
N VAL A 162 -4.55 2.82 11.13
CA VAL A 162 -5.66 1.92 10.77
C VAL A 162 -6.90 2.31 11.56
N VAL A 163 -8.09 2.10 11.00
CA VAL A 163 -9.35 2.30 11.73
C VAL A 163 -9.56 1.14 12.71
N ASP A 164 -9.82 1.48 13.97
CA ASP A 164 -10.06 0.56 15.09
C ASP A 164 -10.98 -0.62 14.79
N ASP A 165 -12.10 -0.38 14.11
CA ASP A 165 -13.06 -1.44 13.81
C ASP A 165 -12.57 -2.37 12.69
N ALA A 166 -11.82 -1.84 11.72
CA ALA A 166 -11.20 -2.66 10.69
C ALA A 166 -10.12 -3.57 11.28
N LEU A 167 -9.32 -3.03 12.20
CA LEU A 167 -8.31 -3.80 12.94
C LEU A 167 -8.95 -4.95 13.74
N LEU A 168 -10.08 -4.71 14.42
CA LEU A 168 -10.80 -5.77 15.13
C LEU A 168 -11.33 -6.86 14.20
N ARG A 169 -11.92 -6.47 13.05
CA ARG A 169 -12.45 -7.46 12.09
C ARG A 169 -11.33 -8.34 11.54
N VAL A 170 -10.20 -7.75 11.15
CA VAL A 170 -9.06 -8.48 10.58
C VAL A 170 -8.40 -9.40 11.60
N THR A 171 -8.19 -8.92 12.82
CA THR A 171 -7.57 -9.71 13.91
C THR A 171 -8.55 -10.65 14.61
N LYS A 172 -9.84 -10.64 14.22
CA LYS A 172 -10.95 -11.32 14.90
C LYS A 172 -10.97 -11.03 16.40
N HIS A 173 -10.97 -9.75 16.77
CA HIS A 173 -10.85 -9.31 18.17
C HIS A 173 -9.58 -9.86 18.85
N PHE A 174 -8.44 -9.79 18.15
CA PHE A 174 -7.14 -10.26 18.64
C PHE A 174 -7.10 -11.76 19.00
N THR A 175 -7.79 -12.60 18.22
CA THR A 175 -7.74 -14.07 18.37
C THR A 175 -7.21 -14.79 17.13
N ARG A 176 -6.86 -14.06 16.07
CA ARG A 176 -6.39 -14.60 14.78
C ARG A 176 -4.85 -14.69 14.69
N GLU A 177 -4.31 -15.87 14.98
CA GLU A 177 -2.86 -16.07 15.19
C GLU A 177 -1.95 -15.68 14.02
N ASP A 178 -2.38 -15.89 12.76
CA ASP A 178 -1.61 -15.52 11.56
C ASP A 178 -1.43 -14.00 11.42
N THR A 179 -2.19 -13.18 12.14
CA THR A 179 -1.99 -11.73 12.17
C THR A 179 -1.05 -11.27 13.29
N ARG A 180 -0.84 -12.13 14.30
CA ARG A 180 -0.16 -11.77 15.54
C ARG A 180 1.30 -11.41 15.30
N MET A 181 2.03 -12.19 14.51
CA MET A 181 3.48 -12.00 14.32
C MET A 181 3.83 -10.65 13.70
N ASN A 182 3.00 -10.12 12.79
CA ASN A 182 3.23 -8.78 12.26
C ASN A 182 2.69 -7.69 13.20
N CYS A 183 1.62 -7.95 13.95
CA CYS A 183 1.15 -7.01 14.98
C CYS A 183 2.23 -6.75 16.04
N THR A 184 3.03 -7.74 16.44
CA THR A 184 4.07 -7.55 17.47
C THR A 184 5.20 -6.60 17.06
N LYS A 185 5.32 -6.33 15.75
CA LYS A 185 6.29 -5.42 15.16
C LYS A 185 5.83 -3.96 15.20
N VAL A 186 4.56 -3.71 15.51
CA VAL A 186 3.98 -2.37 15.60
C VAL A 186 4.38 -1.72 16.92
N ASP A 187 5.02 -0.56 16.84
CA ASP A 187 5.46 0.24 18.01
C ASP A 187 4.64 1.51 18.22
N ASN A 188 3.83 1.89 17.23
CA ASN A 188 2.88 2.98 17.35
C ASN A 188 1.57 2.61 16.66
N LEU A 189 0.48 2.77 17.38
CA LEU A 189 -0.87 2.49 16.93
C LEU A 189 -1.84 3.45 17.61
N LEU A 190 -2.60 4.19 16.80
CA LEU A 190 -3.68 5.04 17.28
C LEU A 190 -4.93 4.18 17.46
N VAL A 191 -5.31 3.90 18.72
CA VAL A 191 -6.52 3.15 19.09
C VAL A 191 -7.16 3.73 20.34
N TRP A 192 -8.46 3.46 20.55
CA TRP A 192 -9.18 3.89 21.77
C TRP A 192 -8.54 3.31 23.05
N ALA A 193 -8.40 4.15 24.08
CA ALA A 193 -7.67 3.84 25.32
C ALA A 193 -8.22 2.59 26.06
N GLU A 194 -9.54 2.40 26.08
CA GLU A 194 -10.19 1.27 26.76
C GLU A 194 -9.66 -0.09 26.26
N ARG A 195 -9.32 -0.20 24.98
CA ARG A 195 -8.87 -1.44 24.35
C ARG A 195 -7.46 -1.85 24.77
N ARG A 196 -6.60 -0.88 25.12
CA ARG A 196 -5.20 -1.10 25.51
C ARG A 196 -5.06 -1.93 26.80
N SER A 197 -6.08 -1.89 27.65
CA SER A 197 -6.12 -2.61 28.92
C SER A 197 -6.40 -4.11 28.79
N SER A 198 -6.85 -4.59 27.63
CA SER A 198 -7.15 -6.00 27.45
C SER A 198 -5.86 -6.82 27.25
N LYS A 199 -5.77 -7.96 27.95
CA LYS A 199 -4.62 -8.88 27.82
C LYS A 199 -4.39 -9.33 26.38
N CYS A 200 -5.47 -9.61 25.63
CA CYS A 200 -5.39 -10.03 24.23
C CYS A 200 -4.77 -8.93 23.34
N PHE A 201 -5.10 -7.66 23.59
CA PHE A 201 -4.49 -6.55 22.86
C PHE A 201 -2.99 -6.44 23.17
N GLN A 202 -2.59 -6.52 24.44
CA GLN A 202 -1.19 -6.46 24.85
C GLN A 202 -0.35 -7.61 24.26
N GLU A 203 -0.95 -8.78 24.07
CA GLU A 203 -0.32 -9.92 23.41
C GLU A 203 -0.10 -9.73 21.90
N TYR A 204 -0.90 -8.88 21.25
CA TYR A 204 -0.75 -8.52 19.83
C TYR A 204 0.20 -7.35 19.65
N PHE A 205 0.23 -6.41 20.59
CA PHE A 205 1.00 -5.18 20.52
C PHE A 205 1.88 -4.95 21.76
N PRO A 206 2.82 -5.86 22.07
CA PRO A 206 3.63 -5.81 23.29
C PRO A 206 4.58 -4.61 23.35
N SER A 207 4.87 -3.97 22.21
CA SER A 207 5.79 -2.82 22.11
C SER A 207 5.12 -1.48 22.36
N LEU A 208 3.77 -1.43 22.39
CA LEU A 208 3.04 -0.19 22.64
C LEU A 208 3.17 0.20 24.11
N LYS A 209 3.72 1.39 24.36
CA LYS A 209 3.74 1.98 25.71
C LYS A 209 2.37 2.58 26.02
N GLU A 210 1.99 2.54 27.28
CA GLU A 210 0.72 3.13 27.74
C GLU A 210 0.65 4.65 27.46
N ASP A 211 1.80 5.34 27.44
CA ASP A 211 1.91 6.81 27.41
C ASP A 211 1.93 7.47 26.01
N ASP A 212 2.04 6.72 24.90
CA ASP A 212 2.14 7.30 23.54
C ASP A 212 0.77 7.75 22.97
N ALA A 213 -0.16 8.17 23.83
CA ALA A 213 -1.50 8.59 23.45
C ALA A 213 -1.53 10.06 22.97
N TYR A 214 -1.41 10.28 21.67
CA TYR A 214 -2.05 11.45 21.07
C TYR A 214 -3.56 11.19 21.04
N ILE A 215 -4.29 11.90 21.90
CA ILE A 215 -5.74 12.02 21.79
C ILE A 215 -6.01 12.79 20.50
N SER A 216 -6.36 12.08 19.43
CA SER A 216 -7.00 12.71 18.27
C SER A 216 -8.43 13.01 18.66
N SER A 217 -8.65 14.16 19.32
CA SER A 217 -9.96 14.81 19.36
C SER A 217 -10.24 15.40 17.97
N PHE A 218 -10.48 14.54 16.98
CA PHE A 218 -10.98 14.91 15.66
C PHE A 218 -11.83 13.74 15.15
N TYR A 219 -13.09 13.69 15.59
CA TYR A 219 -14.30 14.05 14.84
C TYR A 219 -15.51 13.80 15.75
#